data_AF-A0AAU6R2B4-F1
#
_entry.id   AF-A0AAU6R2B4-F1
#
_cell.length_a   1.000
_cell.length_b   1.000
_cell.length_c   1.000
_cell.angle_alpha   90.00
_cell.angle_beta   90.00
_cell.angle_gamma   90.00
#
_symmetry.space_group_name_H-M   'P 1'
#
loop_
_entity.id
_entity.type
_entity.pdbx_description
1 polymer ?
#
loop_
_entity_poly.entity_id
_entity_poly.type
_entity_poly.pdbx_seq_one_letter_code
_entity_poly.pdbx_strand_id
1 'polypeptide(L)' 'MSDMTMEEKIRARAYELWQQDGCLEGCADEYWHKARALVEKEMAVHDAAETGDAGAPASD' A
#
# COMPACT_ATOMS: atom_id res chain seq x y z
N MET A 1 7.83 17.45 6.31
CA MET A 1 7.05 16.52 7.16
C MET A 1 7.48 15.14 6.72
N SER A 2 7.78 14.22 7.63
CA SER A 2 8.38 12.93 7.26
C SER A 2 7.41 12.13 6.41
N ASP A 3 7.55 12.20 5.09
CA ASP A 3 6.96 11.25 4.17
C ASP A 3 7.50 9.89 4.56
N MET A 4 6.69 9.10 5.25
CA MET A 4 7.06 7.73 5.61
C MET A 4 7.48 7.01 4.33
N THR A 5 8.70 6.50 4.35
CA THR A 5 9.28 5.80 3.22
C THR A 5 8.42 4.60 2.85
N MET A 6 8.58 4.13 1.62
CA MET A 6 7.85 2.97 1.14
C MET A 6 7.95 1.78 2.10
N GLU A 7 9.16 1.49 2.58
CA GLU A 7 9.42 0.43 3.55
C GLU A 7 8.72 0.65 4.90
N GLU A 8 8.62 1.89 5.38
CA GLU A 8 7.88 2.20 6.62
C GLU A 8 6.38 1.92 6.48
N LYS A 9 5.79 2.29 5.34
CA LYS A 9 4.38 1.98 5.03
C LYS A 9 4.15 0.48 4.97
N ILE A 10 5.05 -0.25 4.31
CA ILE A 10 5.00 -1.72 4.22
C ILE A 10 5.08 -2.34 5.60
N ARG A 11 5.99 -1.86 6.45
CA ARG A 11 6.16 -2.35 7.82
C ARG A 11 4.93 -2.14 8.67
N ALA A 12 4.37 -0.94 8.64
CA ALA A 12 3.15 -0.63 9.37
C ALA A 12 1.99 -1.53 8.91
N ARG A 13 1.84 -1.70 7.59
CA ARG A 13 0.76 -2.49 7.01
C ARG A 13 0.90 -3.98 7.27
N ALA A 14 2.12 -4.51 7.21
CA ALA A 14 2.41 -5.89 7.54
C ALA A 14 2.10 -6.19 9.02
N TYR A 15 2.46 -5.27 9.91
CA TYR A 15 2.22 -5.41 11.35
C TYR A 15 0.73 -5.31 11.71
N GLU A 16 -0.03 -4.43 11.04
CA GLU A 16 -1.50 -4.39 11.16
C GLU A 16 -2.13 -5.71 10.71
N LEU A 17 -1.81 -6.18 9.50
CA LEU A 17 -2.33 -7.44 8.95
C LEU A 17 -2.02 -8.61 9.88
N TRP A 18 -0.77 -8.72 10.33
CA TRP A 18 -0.34 -9.78 11.23
C TRP A 18 -1.06 -9.75 12.58
N GLN A 19 -1.29 -8.56 13.16
CA GLN A 19 -2.08 -8.44 14.39
C GLN A 19 -3.56 -8.79 14.19
N GLN A 20 -4.15 -8.39 13.07
CA GLN A 20 -5.56 -8.72 12.78
C GLN A 20 -5.79 -10.22 12.63
N ASP A 21 -4.83 -10.94 12.05
CA ASP A 21 -4.86 -12.40 11.90
C ASP A 21 -4.42 -13.16 13.17
N GLY A 22 -4.18 -12.46 14.29
CA GLY A 22 -3.91 -13.09 15.59
C GLY A 22 -2.45 -13.42 15.84
N CYS A 23 -1.52 -12.71 15.21
CA CYS A 23 -0.09 -12.83 15.41
C CYS A 23 0.45 -14.25 15.14
N LEU A 24 -0.02 -14.89 14.06
CA LEU A 24 0.44 -16.21 13.63
C LEU A 24 1.97 -16.24 13.49
N GLU A 25 2.64 -16.97 14.40
CA GLU A 25 4.08 -17.18 14.36
C GLU A 25 4.46 -17.97 13.09
N GLY A 26 5.47 -17.47 12.37
CA GLY A 26 5.95 -18.07 11.11
C GLY A 26 5.35 -17.48 9.82
N CYS A 27 4.29 -16.67 9.90
CA CYS A 27 3.67 -16.04 8.72
C CYS A 27 4.11 -14.58 8.50
N ALA A 28 5.01 -14.05 9.33
CA ALA A 28 5.42 -12.64 9.27
C ALA A 28 5.99 -12.21 7.91
N ASP A 29 6.80 -13.06 7.27
CA ASP A 29 7.33 -12.82 5.92
C ASP A 29 6.23 -12.77 4.86
N GLU A 30 5.22 -13.65 4.93
CA GLU A 30 4.09 -13.62 4.00
C GLU A 30 3.29 -12.33 4.13
N TYR A 31 3.04 -11.87 5.36
CA TYR A 31 2.36 -10.59 5.59
C TYR A 31 3.20 -9.40 5.12
N TRP A 32 4.53 -9.47 5.24
CA TRP A 32 5.44 -8.47 4.70
C TRP A 32 5.34 -8.38 3.17
N HIS A 33 5.38 -9.50 2.46
CA HIS A 33 5.23 -9.54 1.01
C HIS A 33 3.86 -9.07 0.54
N LYS A 34 2.78 -9.45 1.24
CA LYS A 34 1.42 -8.96 0.96
C LYS A 34 1.31 -7.45 1.17
N ALA A 35 1.79 -6.95 2.30
CA ALA A 35 1.82 -5.53 2.60
C ALA A 35 2.59 -4.74 1.54
N ARG A 36 3.75 -5.26 1.11
CA ARG A 36 4.54 -4.68 0.03
C ARG A 36 3.74 -4.50 -1.25
N ALA A 37 3.13 -5.57 -1.74
CA ALA A 37 2.32 -5.52 -2.96
C ALA A 37 1.12 -4.55 -2.84
N LEU A 38 0.49 -4.49 -1.66
CA LEU A 38 -0.63 -3.58 -1.41
C LEU A 38 -0.19 -2.12 -1.42
N VAL A 39 0.89 -1.77 -0.71
CA VAL A 39 1.41 -0.40 -0.67
C VAL A 39 1.94 0.01 -2.05
N GLU A 40 2.61 -0.88 -2.79
CA GLU A 40 3.08 -0.60 -4.17
C GLU A 40 1.90 -0.25 -5.07
N LYS A 41 0.82 -1.02 -4.96
CA LYS A 41 -0.41 -0.77 -5.70
C LYS A 41 -1.09 0.54 -5.29
N GLU A 42 -1.20 0.83 -3.99
CA GLU A 42 -1.82 2.06 -3.50
C GLU A 42 -1.02 3.29 -3.91
N MET A 43 0.31 3.26 -3.84
CA MET A 43 1.14 4.38 -4.28
C MET A 43 1.10 4.58 -5.79
N ALA A 44 1.06 3.51 -6.58
CA ALA A 44 0.87 3.61 -8.04
C ALA A 44 -0.49 4.23 -8.40
N VAL A 45 -1.55 3.93 -7.64
CA VAL A 45 -2.88 4.55 -7.83
C VAL A 45 -2.89 6.01 -7.37
N HIS A 46 -2.25 6.34 -6.25
CA HIS A 46 -2.18 7.71 -5.74
C HIS A 46 -1.42 8.63 -6.71
N ASP A 47 -0.27 8.17 -7.23
CA ASP A 47 0.55 8.92 -8.18
C ASP A 47 -0.19 9.15 -9.53
N ALA A 48 -0.92 8.12 -9.98
CA ALA A 48 -1.75 8.21 -11.18
C ALA A 48 -3.00 9.09 -10.99
N ALA A 49 -3.60 9.10 -9.80
CA ALA A 49 -4.78 9.92 -9.49
C ALA A 49 -4.41 11.40 -9.27
N GLU A 50 -3.27 11.68 -8.64
CA GLU A 50 -2.81 13.06 -8.42
C GLU A 50 -2.27 13.73 -9.70
N THR A 51 -1.88 12.94 -10.70
CA THR A 51 -1.54 13.45 -12.05
C THR A 51 -2.74 13.37 -13.03
N GLY A 52 -3.91 12.94 -12.55
CA GLY A 52 -5.09 12.59 -13.35
C GLY A 52 -6.20 13.64 -13.42
N ASP A 53 -6.04 14.85 -12.87
CA ASP A 53 -6.93 15.99 -13.16
C ASP A 53 -6.55 16.63 -14.52
N ALA A 54 -6.60 15.83 -15.58
CA ALA A 54 -6.58 16.29 -16.96
C ALA A 54 -7.22 15.24 -17.87
N GLY A 55 -8.53 15.42 -18.13
CA GLY A 55 -9.13 14.94 -19.37
C GLY A 55 -10.03 13.72 -19.24
N ALA A 56 -11.25 13.94 -18.75
CA ALA A 56 -12.41 13.33 -19.39
C ALA A 56 -12.89 14.26 -20.53
N PRO A 57 -12.53 14.05 -21.81
CA PRO A 57 -13.35 14.56 -22.89
C PRO A 57 -14.61 13.71 -22.95
N ALA A 58 -15.75 14.37 -22.94
CA ALA A 58 -17.04 13.76 -23.23
C ALA A 58 -16.97 12.95 -24.54
N SER A 59 -17.58 11.77 -24.52
CA SER A 59 -18.02 10.98 -25.66
C SER A 59 -19.17 10.14 -25.09
N ASP A 60 -20.42 10.21 -25.53
CA ASP A 60 -21.10 10.68 -26.76
C ASP A 60 -22.51 11.16 -26.34
#